data_AF-A0A1Y5YDQ0-F1
#
_entry.id   AF-A0A1Y5YDQ0-F1
#
_cell.length_a   1.000
_cell.length_b   1.000
_cell.length_c   1.000
_cell.angle_alpha   90.00
_cell.angle_beta   90.00
_cell.angle_gamma   90.00
#
_symmetry.space_group_name_H-M   'P 1'
#
loop_
_entity.id
_entity.type
_entity.pdbx_description
1 polymer ?
#
loop_
_entity_poly.entity_id
_entity_poly.type
_entity_poly.pdbx_seq_one_letter_code
_entity_poly.pdbx_strand_id
1 'polypeptide(L)'
;MNRPRKLLTQNREMKAIGVWNWTLPAWAGRLPDGRTYNTCPSAGICAQACYARHGTYTWPVVKAKHEANLTFLLDDPTGWENTMRTELAAPKFRGGWIRIHDSGDFFTDSYLTAWLRICHARPDTKFYCYTKEVDRFRRLVEPDPPRNFLWVYSYGGTQDNALDPDVDRVADVFPRQRRDRRRRMEFPR
;
A
#
# COMPACT_ATOMS: atom_id res chain seq x y z
N MET A 1 1.90 0.02 25.52
CA MET A 1 1.65 -0.09 24.07
C MET A 1 2.65 -1.05 23.46
N ASN A 2 2.19 -2.08 22.73
CA ASN A 2 3.06 -3.08 22.12
C ASN A 2 3.58 -2.57 20.76
N ARG A 3 4.62 -1.74 20.76
CA ARG A 3 5.22 -1.17 19.54
C ARG A 3 6.08 -2.22 18.81
N PRO A 4 5.87 -2.46 17.50
CA PRO A 4 6.71 -3.40 16.76
C PRO A 4 8.19 -2.97 16.75
N ARG A 5 9.10 -3.93 16.97
CA ARG A 5 10.56 -3.68 17.00
C ARG A 5 11.10 -3.13 15.67
N LYS A 6 10.54 -3.56 14.55
CA LYS A 6 10.84 -3.08 13.19
C LYS A 6 9.53 -2.87 12.46
N LEU A 7 9.41 -1.76 11.74
CA LEU A 7 8.24 -1.45 10.92
C LEU A 7 8.36 -2.07 9.54
N LEU A 8 9.50 -1.90 8.88
CA LEU A 8 9.73 -2.37 7.52
C LEU A 8 10.27 -3.80 7.52
N THR A 9 9.71 -4.63 6.64
CA THR A 9 10.11 -6.04 6.47
C THR A 9 10.45 -6.32 5.01
N GLN A 10 10.76 -7.59 4.70
CA GLN A 10 10.87 -8.11 3.34
C GLN A 10 10.31 -9.52 3.35
N ASN A 11 9.31 -9.79 2.51
CA ASN A 11 8.96 -11.17 2.16
C ASN A 11 9.97 -11.73 1.13
N ARG A 12 9.88 -13.01 0.76
CA ARG A 12 10.81 -13.65 -0.18
C ARG A 12 10.87 -12.94 -1.54
N GLU A 13 9.72 -12.54 -2.07
CA GLU A 13 9.59 -11.88 -3.38
C GLU A 13 10.19 -10.48 -3.34
N MET A 14 9.86 -9.69 -2.33
CA MET A 14 10.39 -8.33 -2.14
C MET A 14 11.90 -8.36 -1.91
N LYS A 15 12.41 -9.34 -1.15
CA LYS A 15 13.85 -9.52 -0.92
C LYS A 15 14.59 -9.81 -2.23
N ALA A 16 14.01 -10.61 -3.14
CA ALA A 16 14.65 -10.96 -4.41
C ALA A 16 14.88 -9.74 -5.32
N ILE A 17 14.05 -8.72 -5.19
CA ILE A 17 14.17 -7.45 -5.95
C ILE A 17 14.73 -6.29 -5.12
N GLY A 18 15.23 -6.56 -3.90
CA GLY A 18 15.82 -5.53 -3.03
C GLY A 18 14.82 -4.51 -2.47
N VAL A 19 13.52 -4.80 -2.46
CA VAL A 19 12.45 -3.92 -1.98
C VAL A 19 12.09 -4.26 -0.53
N TRP A 20 11.84 -3.24 0.29
CA TRP A 20 11.24 -3.37 1.62
C TRP A 20 9.76 -3.05 1.60
N ASN A 21 8.97 -3.65 2.47
CA ASN A 21 7.53 -3.42 2.53
C ASN A 21 7.07 -2.96 3.91
N TRP A 22 6.15 -1.99 3.91
CA TRP A 22 5.26 -1.71 5.03
C TRP A 22 3.97 -2.52 4.84
N THR A 23 3.42 -3.06 5.92
CA THR A 23 2.28 -3.99 5.84
C THR A 23 1.18 -3.63 6.83
N LEU A 24 -0.06 -3.71 6.38
CA LEU A 24 -1.29 -3.57 7.17
C LEU A 24 -2.17 -4.82 6.98
N PRO A 25 -3.14 -5.11 7.85
CA PRO A 25 -4.12 -6.16 7.54
C PRO A 25 -4.93 -5.71 6.31
N ALA A 26 -5.35 -6.67 5.49
CA ALA A 26 -6.13 -6.36 4.29
C ALA A 26 -7.62 -6.14 4.62
N TRP A 27 -8.23 -5.16 3.95
CA TRP A 27 -9.66 -4.87 4.01
C TRP A 27 -10.18 -4.63 5.44
N ALA A 28 -11.30 -5.23 5.80
CA ALA A 28 -12.00 -5.02 7.05
C ALA A 28 -11.91 -6.23 7.96
N GLY A 29 -11.87 -5.97 9.26
CA GLY A 29 -11.77 -7.01 10.28
C GLY A 29 -11.89 -6.45 11.69
N ARG A 30 -11.47 -7.27 12.67
CA ARG A 30 -11.47 -6.93 14.09
C ARG A 30 -10.08 -7.15 14.68
N LEU A 31 -9.56 -6.17 15.40
CA LEU A 31 -8.33 -6.28 16.17
C LEU A 31 -8.55 -7.17 17.41
N PRO A 32 -7.47 -7.71 18.02
CA PRO A 32 -7.59 -8.53 19.22
C PRO A 32 -8.26 -7.83 20.42
N ASP A 33 -8.22 -6.50 20.47
CA ASP A 33 -8.86 -5.68 21.50
C ASP A 33 -10.35 -5.39 21.23
N GLY A 34 -10.91 -5.94 20.14
CA GLY A 34 -12.31 -5.79 19.78
C GLY A 34 -12.65 -4.60 18.88
N ARG A 35 -11.70 -3.70 18.58
CA ARG A 35 -11.94 -2.61 17.61
C ARG A 35 -12.12 -3.16 16.21
N THR A 36 -13.11 -2.64 15.48
CA THR A 36 -13.25 -2.91 14.04
C THR A 36 -12.35 -1.98 13.24
N TYR A 37 -11.89 -2.44 12.09
CA TYR A 37 -11.11 -1.62 11.16
C TYR A 37 -11.55 -1.88 9.72
N ASN A 38 -11.27 -0.92 8.85
CA ASN A 38 -11.26 -1.08 7.41
C ASN A 38 -10.05 -0.34 6.83
N THR A 39 -9.05 -1.08 6.36
CA THR A 39 -7.84 -0.51 5.74
C THR A 39 -7.95 -0.35 4.24
N CYS A 40 -9.05 -0.79 3.60
CA CYS A 40 -9.28 -0.66 2.16
C CYS A 40 -10.71 -0.15 1.90
N PRO A 41 -11.01 1.14 2.21
CA PRO A 41 -12.37 1.66 2.10
C PRO A 41 -12.91 1.63 0.66
N SER A 42 -12.05 1.75 -0.35
CA SER A 42 -12.46 1.69 -1.76
C SER A 42 -12.38 0.28 -2.37
N ALA A 43 -12.34 -0.78 -1.54
CA ALA A 43 -12.34 -2.15 -2.05
C ALA A 43 -13.70 -2.52 -2.68
N GLY A 44 -13.71 -2.69 -4.01
CA GLY A 44 -14.85 -3.22 -4.77
C GLY A 44 -14.81 -4.76 -4.79
N ILE A 45 -14.72 -5.36 -5.98
CA ILE A 45 -14.54 -6.83 -6.13
C ILE A 45 -13.34 -7.35 -5.34
N CYS A 46 -12.33 -6.49 -5.12
CA CYS A 46 -11.16 -6.80 -4.32
C CYS A 46 -11.51 -7.19 -2.87
N ALA A 47 -12.63 -6.74 -2.29
CA ALA A 47 -13.05 -7.17 -0.97
C ALA A 47 -13.26 -8.71 -0.88
N GLN A 48 -13.71 -9.32 -1.98
CA GLN A 48 -14.00 -10.75 -2.10
C GLN A 48 -12.78 -11.55 -2.58
N ALA A 49 -11.99 -10.99 -3.49
CA ALA A 49 -10.90 -11.70 -4.18
C ALA A 49 -9.49 -11.25 -3.74
N CYS A 50 -9.35 -10.63 -2.56
CA CYS A 50 -8.06 -10.11 -2.08
C CYS A 50 -7.05 -11.24 -1.85
N TYR A 51 -5.92 -11.22 -2.57
CA TYR A 51 -4.84 -12.20 -2.37
C TYR A 51 -4.31 -12.22 -0.93
N ALA A 52 -4.26 -11.05 -0.27
CA ALA A 52 -3.79 -10.90 1.11
C ALA A 52 -4.78 -11.41 2.17
N ARG A 53 -5.90 -12.00 1.75
CA ARG A 53 -6.82 -12.77 2.61
C ARG A 53 -6.66 -14.29 2.44
N HIS A 54 -5.65 -14.73 1.68
CA HIS A 54 -5.36 -16.13 1.40
C HIS A 54 -3.87 -16.46 1.61
N GLY A 55 -3.54 -17.75 1.54
CA GLY A 55 -2.14 -18.23 1.57
C GLY A 55 -1.38 -17.81 2.83
N THR A 56 -0.12 -17.41 2.67
CA THR A 56 0.78 -17.06 3.79
C THR A 56 0.31 -15.86 4.61
N TYR A 57 -0.56 -15.00 4.06
CA TYR A 57 -1.11 -13.85 4.78
C TYR A 57 -2.07 -14.26 5.91
N THR A 58 -2.61 -15.48 5.88
CA THR A 58 -3.48 -16.00 6.94
C THR A 58 -2.71 -16.65 8.08
N TRP A 59 -1.40 -16.84 7.94
CA TRP A 59 -0.58 -17.44 8.99
C TRP A 59 -0.61 -16.58 10.26
N PRO A 60 -0.80 -17.18 11.45
CA PRO A 60 -0.99 -16.41 12.69
C PRO A 60 0.10 -15.37 12.96
N VAL A 61 1.36 -15.70 12.68
CA VAL A 61 2.50 -14.79 12.87
C VAL A 61 2.47 -13.60 11.91
N VAL A 62 2.03 -13.80 10.67
CA VAL A 62 1.92 -12.75 9.65
C VAL A 62 0.73 -11.84 9.99
N LYS A 63 -0.41 -12.43 10.31
CA LYS A 63 -1.60 -11.69 10.77
C LYS A 63 -1.31 -10.85 12.01
N ALA A 64 -0.70 -11.44 13.04
CA ALA A 64 -0.33 -10.73 14.27
C ALA A 64 0.63 -9.56 13.99
N LYS A 65 1.56 -9.72 13.05
CA LYS A 65 2.46 -8.62 12.64
C LYS A 65 1.71 -7.48 11.96
N HIS A 66 0.78 -7.80 11.05
CA HIS A 66 -0.04 -6.80 10.38
C HIS A 66 -0.94 -6.06 11.38
N GLU A 67 -1.61 -6.78 12.27
CA GLU A 67 -2.46 -6.20 13.32
C GLU A 67 -1.63 -5.33 14.27
N ALA A 68 -0.46 -5.77 14.72
CA ALA A 68 0.41 -4.96 15.57
C ALA A 68 0.88 -3.67 14.88
N ASN A 69 1.13 -3.70 13.57
CA ASN A 69 1.44 -2.51 12.78
C ASN A 69 0.24 -1.54 12.73
N LEU A 70 -0.96 -2.06 12.48
CA LEU A 70 -2.18 -1.23 12.45
C LEU A 70 -2.51 -0.67 13.83
N THR A 71 -2.44 -1.47 14.89
CA THR A 71 -2.65 -1.04 16.27
C THR A 71 -1.69 0.10 16.64
N PHE A 72 -0.40 -0.01 16.31
CA PHE A 72 0.55 1.07 16.58
C PHE A 72 0.20 2.35 15.82
N LEU A 73 -0.14 2.23 14.53
CA LEU A 73 -0.57 3.37 13.73
C LEU A 73 -1.84 4.04 14.29
N LEU A 74 -2.82 3.27 14.76
CA LEU A 74 -4.08 3.80 15.28
C LEU A 74 -3.93 4.40 16.68
N ASP A 75 -3.12 3.77 17.54
CA ASP A 75 -2.95 4.20 18.94
C ASP A 75 -2.02 5.41 19.06
N ASP A 76 -1.01 5.50 18.19
CA ASP A 76 -0.01 6.57 18.21
C ASP A 76 0.46 6.93 16.78
N PRO A 77 -0.37 7.64 15.98
CA PRO A 77 -0.01 8.04 14.61
C PRO A 77 1.29 8.85 14.53
N THR A 78 1.50 9.76 15.47
CA THR A 78 2.69 10.63 15.53
C THR A 78 3.95 9.82 15.86
N GLY A 79 3.87 8.93 16.86
CA GLY A 79 4.97 8.04 17.18
C GLY A 79 5.26 7.04 16.07
N TRP A 80 4.24 6.53 15.39
CA TRP A 80 4.40 5.70 14.19
C TRP A 80 5.17 6.44 13.10
N GLU A 81 4.76 7.67 12.76
CA GLU A 81 5.42 8.49 11.73
C GLU A 81 6.89 8.74 12.10
N ASN A 82 7.15 9.16 13.33
CA ASN A 82 8.52 9.40 13.83
C ASN A 82 9.38 8.12 13.82
N THR A 83 8.78 6.98 14.15
CA THR A 83 9.45 5.68 14.09
C THR A 83 9.80 5.30 12.67
N MET A 84 8.86 5.43 11.74
CA MET A 84 9.07 5.14 10.32
C MET A 84 10.17 6.03 9.74
N ARG A 85 10.11 7.34 10.02
CA ARG A 85 11.16 8.28 9.63
C ARG A 85 12.52 7.87 10.20
N THR A 86 12.59 7.47 11.48
CA THR A 86 13.84 7.08 12.13
C THR A 86 14.40 5.80 11.52
N GLU A 87 13.56 4.78 11.30
CA GLU A 87 13.97 3.53 10.67
C GLU A 87 14.53 3.77 9.26
N LEU A 88 13.83 4.59 8.45
CA LEU A 88 14.25 4.99 7.11
C LEU A 88 15.55 5.82 7.07
N ALA A 89 16.04 6.33 8.20
CA ALA A 89 17.33 7.03 8.25
C ALA A 89 18.54 6.10 8.08
N ALA A 90 18.34 4.79 8.29
CA ALA A 90 19.43 3.83 8.25
C ALA A 90 20.07 3.75 6.84
N PRO A 91 21.40 3.61 6.73
CA PRO A 91 22.11 3.65 5.44
C PRO A 91 21.57 2.69 4.37
N LYS A 92 21.09 1.51 4.77
CA LYS A 92 20.51 0.50 3.87
C LYS A 92 19.26 0.96 3.09
N PHE A 93 18.63 2.06 3.49
CA PHE A 93 17.46 2.62 2.82
C PHE A 93 17.79 3.80 1.89
N ARG A 94 19.03 4.29 1.89
CA ARG A 94 19.50 5.30 0.94
C ARG A 94 19.64 4.65 -0.43
N GLY A 95 18.97 5.22 -1.44
CA GLY A 95 18.84 4.63 -2.77
C GLY A 95 17.96 3.36 -2.82
N GLY A 96 17.40 2.94 -1.68
CA GLY A 96 16.56 1.75 -1.58
C GLY A 96 15.10 2.02 -1.96
N TRP A 97 14.34 0.94 -2.15
CA TRP A 97 12.93 0.99 -2.50
C TRP A 97 12.04 0.48 -1.37
N ILE A 98 10.98 1.25 -1.09
CA ILE A 98 9.93 0.91 -0.13
C ILE A 98 8.61 0.77 -0.86
N ARG A 99 8.02 -0.42 -0.80
CA ARG A 99 6.62 -0.64 -1.14
C ARG A 99 5.75 -0.21 0.04
N ILE A 100 4.99 0.86 -0.15
CA ILE A 100 3.95 1.27 0.78
C ILE A 100 2.75 0.37 0.52
N HIS A 101 2.51 -0.51 1.50
CA HIS A 101 1.51 -1.59 1.52
C HIS A 101 1.82 -2.77 0.59
N ASP A 102 2.18 -3.89 1.21
CA ASP A 102 2.01 -5.23 0.61
C ASP A 102 0.61 -5.81 0.84
N SER A 103 -0.17 -5.15 1.69
CA SER A 103 -1.56 -5.45 2.02
C SER A 103 -2.16 -4.26 2.77
N GLY A 104 -3.48 -4.07 2.66
CA GLY A 104 -4.14 -2.83 3.07
C GLY A 104 -4.02 -1.74 2.00
N ASP A 105 -4.60 -0.57 2.26
CA ASP A 105 -4.51 0.62 1.41
C ASP A 105 -4.48 1.88 2.30
N PHE A 106 -4.49 3.07 1.70
CA PHE A 106 -4.60 4.34 2.41
C PHE A 106 -6.04 4.54 2.91
N PHE A 107 -6.30 4.35 4.20
CA PHE A 107 -7.68 4.34 4.72
C PHE A 107 -8.18 5.69 5.27
N THR A 108 -7.30 6.68 5.45
CA THR A 108 -7.68 8.06 5.79
C THR A 108 -6.78 9.08 5.09
N ASP A 109 -7.28 10.30 4.92
CA ASP A 109 -6.52 11.44 4.40
C ASP A 109 -5.32 11.74 5.31
N SER A 110 -5.50 11.72 6.63
CA SER A 110 -4.41 11.93 7.60
C SER A 110 -3.29 10.90 7.47
N TYR A 111 -3.62 9.65 7.16
CA TYR A 111 -2.65 8.58 6.98
C TYR A 111 -1.85 8.73 5.68
N LEU A 112 -2.51 9.08 4.57
CA LEU A 112 -1.81 9.38 3.31
C LEU A 112 -0.90 10.59 3.47
N THR A 113 -1.38 11.69 4.08
CA THR A 113 -0.55 12.88 4.30
C THR A 113 0.66 12.59 5.19
N ALA A 114 0.55 11.69 6.17
CA ALA A 114 1.70 11.24 6.95
C ALA A 114 2.75 10.53 6.10
N TRP A 115 2.33 9.70 5.14
CA TRP A 115 3.24 9.10 4.16
C TRP A 115 3.90 10.14 3.25
N LEU A 116 3.17 11.16 2.80
CA LEU A 116 3.76 12.24 2.00
C LEU A 116 4.86 12.97 2.79
N ARG A 117 4.62 13.29 4.07
CA ARG A 117 5.65 13.86 4.96
C ARG A 117 6.86 12.94 5.12
N ILE A 118 6.65 11.63 5.24
CA ILE A 118 7.74 10.64 5.29
C ILE A 118 8.55 10.65 3.99
N CYS A 119 7.89 10.70 2.83
CA CYS A 119 8.55 10.75 1.52
C CYS A 119 9.42 12.00 1.38
N HIS A 120 8.88 13.18 1.71
CA HIS A 120 9.64 14.44 1.68
C HIS A 120 10.81 14.46 2.67
N ALA A 121 10.65 13.85 3.84
CA ALA A 121 11.73 13.77 4.84
C ALA A 121 12.86 12.80 4.45
N ARG A 122 12.67 11.97 3.42
CA ARG A 122 13.61 10.92 2.99
C ARG A 122 13.82 10.95 1.47
N PRO A 123 14.35 12.04 0.90
CA PRO A 123 14.44 12.23 -0.55
C PRO A 123 15.31 11.17 -1.25
N ASP A 124 16.29 10.59 -0.55
CA ASP A 124 17.17 9.55 -1.08
C ASP A 124 16.54 8.15 -1.10
N THR A 125 15.41 7.95 -0.41
CA THR A 125 14.65 6.69 -0.44
C THR A 125 13.54 6.80 -1.46
N LYS A 126 13.34 5.76 -2.26
CA LYS A 126 12.26 5.70 -3.26
C LYS A 126 11.07 4.93 -2.69
N PHE A 127 9.88 5.44 -2.91
CA PHE A 127 8.62 4.86 -2.43
C PHE A 127 7.74 4.50 -3.62
N TYR A 128 7.02 3.39 -3.51
CA TYR A 128 5.95 3.10 -4.44
C TYR A 128 4.76 2.39 -3.80
N CYS A 129 3.58 2.53 -4.39
CA CYS A 129 2.39 1.78 -3.98
C CYS A 129 1.52 1.37 -5.16
N TYR A 130 0.69 0.36 -4.91
CA TYR A 130 -0.52 0.10 -5.67
C TYR A 130 -1.70 0.54 -4.81
N THR A 131 -2.65 1.30 -5.37
CA THR A 131 -3.79 1.81 -4.60
C THR A 131 -5.09 1.79 -5.40
N LYS A 132 -6.20 1.66 -4.69
CA LYS A 132 -7.57 1.81 -5.21
C LYS A 132 -8.22 3.14 -4.81
N GLU A 133 -7.49 3.97 -4.09
CA GLU A 133 -7.98 5.22 -3.49
C GLU A 133 -7.81 6.40 -4.46
N VAL A 134 -8.50 6.32 -5.60
CA VAL A 134 -8.34 7.24 -6.74
C VAL A 134 -8.62 8.70 -6.35
N ASP A 135 -9.80 8.98 -5.78
CA ASP A 135 -10.19 10.31 -5.33
C ASP A 135 -9.17 10.90 -4.34
N ARG A 136 -8.71 10.09 -3.38
CA ARG A 136 -7.78 10.57 -2.37
C ARG A 136 -6.43 10.96 -2.98
N PHE A 137 -5.92 10.17 -3.93
CA PHE A 137 -4.67 10.51 -4.62
C PHE A 137 -4.82 11.74 -5.52
N ARG A 138 -5.93 11.86 -6.25
CA ARG A 138 -6.23 13.07 -7.04
C ARG A 138 -6.27 14.34 -6.20
N ARG A 139 -6.84 14.26 -4.99
CA ARG A 139 -6.93 15.41 -4.08
C ARG A 139 -5.62 15.73 -3.38
N LEU A 140 -4.85 14.72 -2.97
CA LEU A 140 -3.75 14.90 -1.99
C LEU A 140 -2.35 14.62 -2.54
N VAL A 141 -2.21 13.90 -3.65
CA VAL A 141 -0.90 13.47 -4.20
C VAL A 141 -0.63 14.13 -5.54
N GLU A 142 -1.55 14.02 -6.49
CA GLU A 142 -1.38 14.53 -7.85
C GLU A 142 -1.07 16.04 -7.94
N PRO A 143 -1.61 16.93 -7.08
CA PRO A 143 -1.31 18.36 -7.16
C PRO A 143 0.16 18.72 -6.87
N ASP A 144 0.83 17.96 -6.00
CA ASP A 144 2.24 18.18 -5.64
C ASP A 144 2.90 16.85 -5.20
N PRO A 145 3.22 15.96 -6.14
CA PRO A 145 3.71 14.63 -5.80
C PRO A 145 5.18 14.69 -5.33
N PRO A 146 5.55 14.01 -4.22
CA PRO A 146 6.94 13.87 -3.83
C PRO A 146 7.75 13.23 -4.98
N ARG A 147 8.90 13.84 -5.33
CA ARG A 147 9.74 13.39 -6.46
C ARG A 147 10.22 11.94 -6.35
N ASN A 148 10.24 11.39 -5.14
CA ASN A 148 10.66 10.04 -4.81
C ASN A 148 9.48 9.07 -4.58
N PHE A 149 8.25 9.48 -4.89
CA PHE A 149 7.05 8.65 -4.71
C PHE A 149 6.38 8.34 -6.05
N LEU A 150 6.22 7.04 -6.34
CA LEU A 150 5.53 6.54 -7.52
C LEU A 150 4.27 5.77 -7.11
N TRP A 151 3.21 5.85 -7.90
CA TRP A 151 2.02 5.03 -7.65
C TRP A 151 1.47 4.45 -8.94
N VAL A 152 0.70 3.39 -8.78
CA VAL A 152 -0.07 2.73 -9.83
C VAL A 152 -1.48 2.51 -9.28
N TYR A 153 -2.48 3.01 -10.00
CA TYR A 153 -3.87 2.72 -9.69
C TYR A 153 -4.18 1.27 -10.03
N SER A 154 -4.92 0.58 -9.17
CA SER A 154 -5.29 -0.81 -9.40
C SER A 154 -6.79 -0.94 -9.63
N TYR A 155 -7.18 -1.67 -10.66
CA TYR A 155 -8.58 -2.04 -10.86
C TYR A 155 -9.10 -2.97 -9.75
N GLY A 156 -10.43 -3.04 -9.67
CA GLY A 156 -11.18 -3.81 -8.69
C GLY A 156 -11.57 -3.01 -7.44
N GLY A 157 -11.50 -1.68 -7.51
CA GLY A 157 -12.00 -0.75 -6.51
C GLY A 157 -13.43 -0.29 -6.79
N THR A 158 -13.99 0.51 -5.90
CA THR A 158 -15.29 1.17 -6.09
C THR A 158 -15.21 2.38 -7.01
N GLN A 159 -14.00 2.85 -7.31
CA GLN A 159 -13.71 4.09 -8.04
C GLN A 159 -13.14 3.83 -9.44
N ASP A 160 -13.23 2.60 -9.95
CA ASP A 160 -12.64 2.20 -11.24
C ASP A 160 -13.13 3.05 -12.42
N ASN A 161 -14.37 3.57 -12.37
CA ASN A 161 -14.94 4.45 -13.40
C ASN A 161 -14.22 5.80 -13.52
N ALA A 162 -13.47 6.19 -12.49
CA ALA A 162 -12.69 7.42 -12.51
C ALA A 162 -11.34 7.24 -13.23
N LEU A 163 -10.90 6.00 -13.47
CA LEU A 163 -9.60 5.70 -14.09
C LEU A 163 -9.66 5.81 -15.61
N ASP A 164 -8.64 6.44 -16.18
CA ASP A 164 -8.39 6.52 -17.61
C ASP A 164 -7.06 5.83 -17.95
N PRO A 165 -7.06 4.61 -18.54
CA PRO A 165 -5.84 3.86 -18.81
C PRO A 165 -4.90 4.50 -19.85
N ASP A 166 -5.37 5.50 -20.60
CA ASP A 166 -4.53 6.23 -21.57
C ASP A 166 -3.68 7.31 -20.87
N VAL A 167 -4.06 7.73 -19.66
CA VAL A 167 -3.39 8.78 -18.88
C VAL A 167 -2.82 8.21 -17.57
N ASP A 168 -3.59 7.38 -16.89
CA ASP A 168 -3.28 6.81 -15.59
C ASP A 168 -2.36 5.58 -15.72
N ARG A 169 -1.38 5.49 -14.81
CA ARG A 169 -0.65 4.24 -14.61
C ARG A 169 -1.56 3.25 -13.91
N VAL A 170 -2.09 2.28 -14.65
CA VAL A 170 -3.03 1.28 -14.14
C VAL A 170 -2.45 -0.14 -14.11
N ALA A 171 -2.87 -0.92 -13.12
CA ALA A 171 -2.64 -2.36 -13.03
C ALA A 171 -3.97 -3.10 -12.91
N ASP A 172 -4.15 -4.15 -13.73
CA ASP A 172 -5.28 -5.06 -13.62
C ASP A 172 -4.84 -6.38 -12.98
N VAL A 173 -5.29 -6.60 -11.75
CA VAL A 173 -5.02 -7.84 -10.98
C VAL A 173 -6.17 -8.85 -11.17
N PHE A 174 -7.25 -8.45 -11.84
CA PHE A 174 -8.42 -9.27 -12.14
C PHE A 174 -8.66 -9.31 -13.65
N PRO A 175 -7.75 -9.93 -14.44
CA PRO A 175 -7.88 -9.97 -15.89
C PRO A 175 -9.26 -10.54 -16.27
N ARG A 176 -10.03 -9.70 -16.96
CA ARG A 176 -11.45 -9.91 -17.32
C ARG A 176 -11.74 -11.35 -17.72
N GLN A 177 -12.67 -12.00 -17.02
CA GLN A 177 -13.48 -13.06 -17.64
C GLN A 177 -14.18 -12.44 -18.86
N ARG A 178 -13.68 -12.78 -20.06
CA ARG A 178 -14.24 -12.52 -21.40
C ARG A 178 -14.98 -11.18 -21.56
N ARG A 179 -14.25 -10.13 -21.94
CA ARG A 179 -14.79 -9.15 -22.90
C ARG A 179 -14.12 -9.35 -24.25
N ASP A 180 -14.95 -9.20 -25.25
CA ASP A 180 -14.83 -9.73 -26.60
C ASP A 180 -13.51 -9.44 -27.32
N ARG A 181 -13.15 -10.37 -28.20
CA ARG A 181 -11.96 -10.34 -29.05
C ARG A 181 -12.02 -9.12 -29.97
N ARG A 182 -11.05 -8.19 -29.85
CA ARG A 182 -10.39 -7.48 -30.98
C ARG A 182 -9.43 -6.42 -30.44
N ARG A 183 -8.14 -6.77 -30.40
CA ARG A 183 -6.97 -6.01 -30.89
C ARG A 183 -5.73 -6.57 -30.18
N ARG A 184 -4.99 -7.39 -30.92
CA ARG A 184 -3.58 -7.71 -30.63
C ARG A 184 -2.83 -6.37 -30.66
N MET A 185 -2.17 -5.98 -29.56
CA MET A 185 -1.10 -4.98 -29.61
C MET A 185 0.23 -5.73 -29.75
N GLU A 186 0.91 -5.46 -30.87
CA GLU A 186 2.32 -5.74 -31.08
C GLU A 186 3.16 -4.69 -30.34
N PHE A 187 4.29 -5.13 -29.78
CA PHE A 187 5.32 -4.24 -29.22
C PHE A 187 6.32 -3.87 -30.33
N PRO A 188 6.69 -2.59 -30.50
CA PRO A 188 7.80 -2.23 -31.38
C PRO A 188 9.14 -2.59 -30.73
N ARG A 189 10.12 -2.92 -31.59
CA ARG A 189 11.48 -3.35 -31.24
C ARG A 189 12.31 -2.24 -30.64
#